data_AF-A0A959R4R1-F1
#
_entry.id   AF-A0A959R4R1-F1
#
_cell.length_a   1.000
_cell.length_b   1.000
_cell.length_c   1.000
_cell.angle_alpha   90.00
_cell.angle_beta   90.00
_cell.angle_gamma   90.00
#
_symmetry.space_group_name_H-M   'P 1'
#
loop_
_entity.id
_entity.type
_entity.pdbx_description
1 polymer ?
#
loop_
_entity_poly.entity_id
_entity_poly.type
_entity_poly.pdbx_seq_one_letter_code
_entity_poly.pdbx_strand_id
1 'polypeptide(L)'
;MSNRHKYYFPQLDSIRGLSFLAVYCFHAFHPQFGSSFLGGMVNYFYQNLVLSIDVFFILSAFLLTWLGINEYKVKGNFSFVNYFIRRALRIWPLYFLLMLFAFVIVPFASSYFNVPVSLPPAYYYLFFISNFYLEGHVYFLRFLWTLSVEEQFYLLWGICLLLFQKRLMVCVALLAALSFCYTVYAIYNNVHHDFNTLTYLFDFAVG
;
A
#
# COMPACT_ATOMS: atom_id res chain seq x y z
N MET A 1 -15.21 -19.14 30.88
CA MET A 1 -14.40 -18.14 30.13
C MET A 1 -14.11 -18.73 28.75
N SER A 2 -14.80 -18.25 27.71
CA SER A 2 -14.65 -18.79 26.35
C SER A 2 -13.25 -18.49 25.82
N ASN A 3 -12.52 -19.56 25.46
CA ASN A 3 -11.27 -19.50 24.70
C ASN A 3 -11.57 -18.81 23.35
N ARG A 4 -11.36 -17.49 23.28
CA ARG A 4 -11.36 -16.79 22.01
C ARG A 4 -10.05 -17.10 21.32
N HIS A 5 -10.05 -18.13 20.47
CA HIS A 5 -9.01 -18.27 19.47
C HIS A 5 -9.00 -16.99 18.63
N LYS A 6 -8.00 -16.13 18.84
CA LYS A 6 -7.65 -15.11 17.85
C LYS A 6 -7.22 -15.89 16.62
N TYR A 7 -8.10 -15.98 15.61
CA TYR A 7 -7.69 -16.53 14.33
C TYR A 7 -6.53 -15.66 13.82
N TYR A 8 -5.38 -16.28 13.73
CA TYR A 8 -4.15 -15.73 13.20
C TYR A 8 -3.83 -16.56 11.97
N PHE A 9 -3.57 -15.88 10.85
CA PHE A 9 -3.26 -16.52 9.57
C PHE A 9 -1.76 -16.35 9.28
N PRO A 10 -0.88 -17.11 9.95
CA PRO A 10 0.57 -16.95 9.81
C PRO A 10 1.03 -17.08 8.35
N GLN A 11 0.36 -17.94 7.57
CA GLN A 11 0.66 -18.13 6.17
C GLN A 11 0.39 -16.86 5.34
N LEU A 12 -0.70 -16.15 5.63
CA LEU A 12 -1.03 -14.91 4.93
C LEU A 12 -0.09 -13.78 5.33
N ASP A 13 0.30 -13.70 6.60
CA ASP A 13 1.30 -12.72 7.04
C ASP A 13 2.68 -12.97 6.42
N SER A 14 3.08 -14.23 6.26
CA SER A 14 4.32 -14.59 5.54
C SER A 14 4.26 -14.18 4.06
N ILE A 15 3.16 -14.47 3.37
CA ILE A 15 3.01 -14.08 1.96
C ILE A 15 3.02 -12.56 1.84
N ARG A 16 2.32 -11.82 2.71
CA ARG A 16 2.36 -10.35 2.72
C ARG A 16 3.78 -9.82 2.97
N GLY A 17 4.53 -10.43 3.87
CA GLY A 17 5.93 -10.08 4.11
C GLY A 17 6.81 -10.30 2.87
N LEU A 18 6.63 -11.42 2.17
CA LEU A 18 7.33 -11.70 0.91
C LEU A 18 6.92 -10.75 -0.21
N SER A 19 5.62 -10.45 -0.34
CA SER A 19 5.11 -9.48 -1.31
C SER A 19 5.68 -8.10 -1.04
N PHE A 20 5.67 -7.64 0.21
CA PHE A 20 6.29 -6.36 0.59
C PHE A 20 7.78 -6.33 0.25
N LEU A 21 8.52 -7.41 0.53
CA LEU A 21 9.94 -7.49 0.21
C LEU A 21 10.17 -7.40 -1.31
N ALA A 22 9.33 -8.05 -2.11
CA ALA A 22 9.39 -7.96 -3.57
C ALA A 22 9.10 -6.54 -4.07
N VAL A 23 8.10 -5.86 -3.50
CA VAL A 23 7.78 -4.44 -3.80
C VAL A 23 8.96 -3.53 -3.44
N TYR A 24 9.55 -3.73 -2.26
CA TYR A 24 10.73 -2.98 -1.83
C TYR A 24 11.89 -3.21 -2.79
N CYS A 25 12.21 -4.47 -3.12
CA CYS A 25 13.30 -4.80 -4.05
C CYS A 25 13.08 -4.16 -5.42
N PHE A 26 11.88 -4.26 -5.97
CA PHE A 26 11.52 -3.69 -7.26
C PHE A 26 11.73 -2.17 -7.32
N HIS A 27 11.44 -1.45 -6.23
CA HIS A 27 11.58 0.00 -6.16
C HIS A 27 12.97 0.49 -5.72
N ALA A 28 13.64 -0.25 -4.85
CA ALA A 28 14.92 0.15 -4.26
C ALA A 28 16.10 -0.16 -5.18
N PHE A 29 15.99 -1.19 -6.02
CA PHE A 29 17.05 -1.61 -6.91
C PHE A 29 16.65 -1.35 -8.37
N HIS A 30 17.64 -1.08 -9.22
CA HIS A 30 17.46 -1.05 -10.67
C HIS A 30 18.65 -1.76 -11.33
N PRO A 31 18.79 -3.07 -11.10
CA PRO A 31 19.91 -3.84 -11.62
C PRO A 31 19.86 -3.90 -13.15
N GLN A 32 21.01 -3.71 -13.79
CA GLN A 32 21.18 -3.97 -15.21
C GLN A 32 21.65 -5.41 -15.37
N PHE A 33 20.71 -6.32 -15.65
CA PHE A 33 21.06 -7.68 -16.03
C PHE A 33 21.59 -7.67 -17.48
N GLY A 34 22.71 -8.35 -17.73
CA GLY A 34 23.31 -8.40 -19.06
C GLY A 34 22.38 -9.00 -20.12
N SER A 35 22.72 -8.84 -21.40
CA SER A 35 21.89 -9.30 -22.54
C SER A 35 21.94 -10.80 -22.83
N SER A 36 22.55 -11.60 -21.95
CA SER A 36 22.57 -13.06 -22.09
C SER A 36 21.17 -13.65 -21.94
N PHE A 37 20.94 -14.88 -22.42
CA PHE A 37 19.66 -15.58 -22.22
C PHE A 37 19.24 -15.60 -20.74
N LEU A 38 20.18 -15.93 -19.84
CA LEU A 38 19.94 -15.90 -18.40
C LEU A 38 19.64 -14.49 -17.88
N GLY A 39 20.36 -13.48 -18.36
CA GLY A 39 20.10 -12.08 -17.98
C GLY A 39 18.75 -11.57 -18.45
N GLY A 40 18.31 -11.98 -19.65
CA GLY A 40 16.97 -11.73 -20.17
C GLY A 40 15.88 -12.37 -19.31
N MET A 41 16.06 -13.63 -18.89
CA MET A 41 15.14 -14.30 -17.97
C MET A 41 15.04 -13.57 -16.63
N VAL A 42 16.18 -13.22 -16.03
CA VAL A 42 16.20 -12.52 -14.73
C VAL A 42 15.55 -11.14 -14.84
N ASN A 43 15.81 -10.40 -15.93
CA ASN A 43 15.16 -9.11 -16.18
C ASN A 43 13.65 -9.26 -16.32
N TYR A 44 13.16 -10.29 -17.02
CA TYR A 44 11.73 -10.57 -17.13
C TYR A 44 11.10 -10.81 -15.75
N PHE A 45 11.68 -11.68 -14.92
CA PHE A 45 11.15 -11.91 -13.56
C PHE A 45 11.19 -10.64 -12.71
N TYR A 46 12.27 -9.87 -12.80
CA TYR A 46 12.43 -8.62 -12.08
C TYR A 46 11.36 -7.59 -12.44
N GLN A 47 11.08 -7.40 -13.73
CA GLN A 47 10.05 -6.48 -14.20
C GLN A 47 8.65 -6.88 -13.74
N ASN A 48 8.40 -8.18 -13.57
CA ASN A 48 7.13 -8.70 -13.08
C ASN A 48 6.99 -8.68 -11.55
N LEU A 49 8.02 -8.28 -10.79
CA LEU A 49 7.90 -8.12 -9.34
C LEU A 49 6.85 -7.07 -8.95
N VAL A 50 6.48 -6.17 -9.86
CA VAL A 50 5.40 -5.20 -9.68
C VAL A 50 4.05 -5.86 -9.31
N LEU A 51 3.78 -7.09 -9.80
CA LEU A 51 2.57 -7.86 -9.45
C LEU A 51 2.48 -8.19 -7.96
N SER A 52 3.60 -8.10 -7.24
CA SER A 52 3.62 -8.29 -5.79
C SER A 52 2.84 -7.20 -5.05
N ILE A 53 2.65 -6.02 -5.67
CA ILE A 53 1.81 -4.94 -5.14
C ILE A 53 0.37 -5.41 -5.06
N ASP A 54 -0.15 -6.01 -6.14
CA ASP A 54 -1.54 -6.48 -6.22
C ASP A 54 -1.79 -7.58 -5.18
N VAL A 55 -0.88 -8.55 -5.08
CA VAL A 55 -0.96 -9.62 -4.06
C VAL A 55 -0.95 -9.04 -2.65
N PHE A 56 -0.09 -8.05 -2.39
CA PHE A 56 -0.03 -7.38 -1.09
C PHE A 56 -1.34 -6.66 -0.76
N PHE A 57 -1.94 -5.95 -1.72
CA PHE A 57 -3.21 -5.25 -1.53
C PHE A 57 -4.40 -6.20 -1.37
N ILE A 58 -4.53 -7.24 -2.19
CA ILE A 58 -5.59 -8.26 -2.06
C ILE A 58 -5.55 -8.89 -0.66
N LEU A 59 -4.37 -9.35 -0.22
CA LEU A 59 -4.24 -9.99 1.10
C LEU A 59 -4.49 -9.01 2.25
N SER A 60 -4.11 -7.75 2.07
CA SER A 60 -4.42 -6.70 3.04
C SER A 60 -5.93 -6.49 3.10
N ALA A 61 -6.62 -6.31 1.97
CA ALA A 61 -8.08 -6.17 1.88
C ALA A 61 -8.81 -7.32 2.59
N PHE A 62 -8.44 -8.56 2.26
CA PHE A 62 -9.00 -9.76 2.86
C PHE A 62 -8.89 -9.74 4.39
N LEU A 63 -7.69 -9.50 4.93
CA LEU A 63 -7.47 -9.48 6.37
C LEU A 63 -8.24 -8.35 7.06
N LEU A 64 -8.30 -7.17 6.43
CA LEU A 64 -9.03 -6.02 6.96
C LEU A 64 -10.53 -6.30 7.03
N THR A 65 -11.09 -6.85 5.94
CA THR A 65 -12.48 -7.25 5.81
C THR A 65 -12.83 -8.34 6.81
N TRP A 66 -12.03 -9.40 6.87
CA TRP A 66 -12.22 -10.51 7.80
C TRP A 66 -12.22 -10.02 9.25
N LEU A 67 -11.24 -9.18 9.64
CA LEU A 67 -11.16 -8.61 10.99
C LEU A 67 -12.38 -7.74 11.32
N GLY A 68 -12.82 -6.89 10.38
CA GLY A 68 -13.96 -6.00 10.58
C GLY A 68 -15.28 -6.77 10.73
N ILE A 69 -15.54 -7.73 9.84
CA ILE A 69 -16.74 -8.58 9.91
C ILE A 69 -16.71 -9.44 11.17
N ASN A 70 -15.56 -10.00 11.55
CA ASN A 70 -15.43 -10.81 12.76
C ASN A 70 -15.64 -9.97 14.03
N GLU A 71 -15.12 -8.73 14.06
CA GLU A 71 -15.37 -7.80 15.17
C GLU A 71 -16.87 -7.55 15.35
N TYR A 72 -17.59 -7.30 14.26
CA TYR A 72 -19.03 -7.12 14.29
C TYR A 72 -19.77 -8.38 14.76
N LYS A 73 -19.41 -9.57 14.23
CA LYS A 73 -20.01 -10.84 14.63
C LYS A 73 -19.85 -11.13 16.12
N VAL A 74 -18.71 -10.78 16.70
CA VAL A 74 -18.37 -11.10 18.10
C VAL A 74 -18.88 -10.05 19.08
N LYS A 75 -18.84 -8.76 18.73
CA LYS A 75 -19.18 -7.65 19.64
C LYS A 75 -20.55 -7.02 19.36
N GLY A 76 -21.18 -7.36 18.24
CA GLY A 76 -22.40 -6.71 17.76
C GLY A 76 -22.19 -5.27 17.26
N ASN A 77 -20.95 -4.76 17.28
CA ASN A 77 -20.59 -3.44 16.80
C ASN A 77 -19.20 -3.43 16.15
N PHE A 78 -18.95 -2.39 15.35
CA PHE A 78 -17.65 -2.11 14.76
C PHE A 78 -17.13 -0.78 15.31
N SER A 79 -15.91 -0.77 15.84
CA SER A 79 -15.27 0.45 16.35
C SER A 79 -14.23 0.94 15.36
N PHE A 80 -14.57 1.99 14.61
CA PHE A 80 -13.64 2.62 13.65
C PHE A 80 -12.36 3.13 14.33
N VAL A 81 -12.48 3.74 15.50
CA VAL A 81 -11.33 4.25 16.28
C VAL A 81 -10.38 3.12 16.65
N ASN A 82 -10.89 2.02 17.22
CA ASN A 82 -10.05 0.89 17.59
C ASN A 82 -9.48 0.18 16.36
N TYR A 83 -10.23 0.12 15.27
CA TYR A 83 -9.76 -0.37 13.97
C TYR A 83 -8.55 0.43 13.49
N PHE A 84 -8.63 1.76 13.52
CA PHE A 84 -7.60 2.65 12.98
C PHE A 84 -6.35 2.67 13.88
N ILE A 85 -6.53 2.78 15.21
CA ILE A 85 -5.41 2.78 16.17
C ILE A 85 -4.54 1.53 16.04
N ARG A 86 -5.15 0.33 15.90
CA ARG A 86 -4.38 -0.92 15.75
C ARG A 86 -3.48 -0.91 14.51
N ARG A 87 -3.88 -0.20 13.45
CA ARG A 87 -3.15 -0.11 12.18
C ARG A 87 -2.08 0.96 12.25
N ALA A 88 -2.45 2.14 12.75
CA ALA A 88 -1.52 3.22 13.01
C ALA A 88 -0.35 2.74 13.89
N LEU A 89 -0.62 2.05 15.01
CA LEU A 89 0.43 1.52 15.89
C LEU A 89 1.32 0.44 15.24
N ARG A 90 0.86 -0.22 14.17
CA ARG A 90 1.65 -1.22 13.43
C ARG A 90 2.56 -0.57 12.39
N ILE A 91 2.07 0.46 11.70
CA ILE A 91 2.70 0.99 10.48
C ILE A 91 3.39 2.33 10.75
N TRP A 92 2.71 3.24 11.44
CA TRP A 92 3.15 4.62 11.61
C TRP A 92 4.50 4.76 12.34
N PRO A 93 4.84 3.96 13.37
CA PRO A 93 6.13 4.12 14.04
C PRO A 93 7.32 3.99 13.09
N LEU A 94 7.31 2.96 12.24
CA LEU A 94 8.39 2.73 11.27
C LEU A 94 8.33 3.74 10.12
N TYR A 95 7.11 4.10 9.68
CA TYR A 95 6.92 5.12 8.64
C TYR A 95 7.49 6.48 9.03
N PHE A 96 7.12 6.98 10.22
CA PHE A 96 7.61 8.27 10.71
C PHE A 96 9.09 8.25 11.06
N LEU A 97 9.64 7.09 11.47
CA LEU A 97 11.09 6.94 11.61
C LEU A 97 11.80 7.11 10.27
N LEU A 98 11.28 6.52 9.19
CA LEU A 98 11.83 6.70 7.85
C LEU A 98 11.66 8.14 7.36
N MET A 99 10.53 8.80 7.65
CA MET A 99 10.35 10.22 7.34
C MET A 99 11.34 11.11 8.09
N LEU A 100 11.59 10.84 9.38
CA LEU A 100 12.59 11.55 10.17
C LEU A 100 13.98 11.41 9.53
N PHE A 101 14.34 10.18 9.14
CA PHE A 101 15.60 9.93 8.45
C PHE A 101 15.67 10.71 7.13
N ALA A 102 14.63 10.60 6.31
CA ALA A 102 14.58 11.18 4.97
C ALA A 102 14.57 12.72 4.95
N PHE A 103 13.79 13.35 5.83
CA PHE A 103 13.52 14.79 5.76
C PHE A 103 14.26 15.61 6.83
N VAL A 104 14.92 14.96 7.80
CA VAL A 104 15.73 15.66 8.82
C VAL A 104 17.18 15.23 8.74
N ILE A 105 17.46 13.92 8.82
CA ILE A 105 18.84 13.41 8.88
C ILE A 105 19.56 13.58 7.54
N VAL A 106 18.92 13.21 6.43
CA VAL A 106 19.53 13.31 5.09
C VAL A 106 19.85 14.76 4.70
N PRO A 107 18.95 15.76 4.84
CA PRO A 107 19.30 17.17 4.58
C PRO A 107 20.41 17.70 5.47
N PHE A 108 20.42 17.31 6.75
CA PHE A 108 21.48 17.69 7.68
C PHE A 108 22.84 17.14 7.23
N ALA A 109 22.90 15.86 6.89
CA ALA A 109 24.12 15.22 6.37
C ALA A 109 24.55 15.81 5.02
N SER A 110 23.59 16.07 4.11
CA SER A 110 23.80 16.73 2.82
C SER A 110 24.47 18.10 3.00
N SER A 111 23.99 18.92 3.93
CA SER A 111 24.59 20.21 4.27
C SER A 111 25.98 20.08 4.91
N TYR A 112 26.20 19.07 5.76
CA TYR A 112 27.48 18.85 6.44
C TYR A 112 28.58 18.36 5.48
N PHE A 113 28.22 17.46 4.56
CA PHE A 113 29.15 16.87 3.59
C PHE A 113 29.19 17.59 2.23
N ASN A 114 28.42 18.68 2.05
CA ASN A 114 28.26 19.40 0.78
C ASN A 114 27.84 18.50 -0.40
N VAL A 115 27.00 17.50 -0.13
CA VAL A 115 26.44 16.62 -1.16
C VAL A 115 25.02 17.09 -1.46
N PRO A 116 24.72 17.66 -2.64
CA PRO A 116 23.38 18.14 -2.94
C PRO A 116 22.41 16.97 -2.98
N VAL A 117 21.27 17.12 -2.29
CA VAL A 117 20.16 16.16 -2.30
C VAL A 117 18.90 16.91 -2.68
N SER A 118 18.19 16.39 -3.68
CA SER A 118 16.85 16.85 -4.02
C SER A 118 15.83 15.93 -3.37
N LEU A 119 14.98 16.47 -2.49
CA LEU A 119 13.90 15.74 -1.86
C LEU A 119 12.55 16.29 -2.32
N PRO A 120 11.54 15.42 -2.47
CA PRO A 120 10.16 15.85 -2.70
C PRO A 120 9.62 16.63 -1.51
N PRO A 121 8.53 17.39 -1.67
CA PRO A 121 7.92 18.10 -0.55
C PRO A 121 7.41 17.13 0.53
N ALA A 122 7.83 17.33 1.77
CA ALA A 122 7.54 16.42 2.89
C ALA A 122 6.03 16.25 3.17
N TYR A 123 5.20 17.25 2.85
CA TYR A 123 3.76 17.19 3.07
C TYR A 123 3.08 16.07 2.30
N TYR A 124 3.63 15.65 1.14
CA TYR A 124 3.09 14.52 0.38
C TYR A 124 3.14 13.22 1.19
N TYR A 125 4.20 13.04 1.97
CA TYR A 125 4.39 11.87 2.83
C TYR A 125 3.64 12.05 4.16
N LEU A 126 3.66 13.26 4.73
CA LEU A 126 3.01 13.54 6.00
C LEU A 126 1.49 13.28 5.98
N PHE A 127 0.84 13.52 4.84
CA PHE A 127 -0.59 13.30 4.65
C PHE A 127 -0.94 12.00 3.92
N PHE A 128 0.02 11.08 3.74
CA PHE A 128 -0.19 9.82 3.00
C PHE A 128 -0.80 10.05 1.60
N ILE A 129 -0.29 11.05 0.88
CA ILE A 129 -0.71 11.39 -0.50
C ILE A 129 0.49 11.32 -1.46
N SER A 130 1.56 10.61 -1.09
CA SER A 130 2.79 10.59 -1.88
C SER A 130 2.57 9.98 -3.26
N ASN A 131 1.55 9.14 -3.43
CA ASN A 131 1.17 8.56 -4.70
C ASN A 131 0.67 9.57 -5.76
N PHE A 132 0.38 10.82 -5.37
CA PHE A 132 0.06 11.92 -6.28
C PHE A 132 1.27 12.78 -6.67
N TYR A 133 2.46 12.46 -6.16
CA TYR A 133 3.67 13.19 -6.52
C TYR A 133 4.29 12.61 -7.81
N LEU A 134 4.05 13.30 -8.93
CA LEU A 134 4.38 12.84 -10.28
C LEU A 134 5.80 13.20 -10.74
N GLU A 135 6.49 14.11 -10.05
CA GLU A 135 7.83 14.59 -10.41
C GLU A 135 8.95 13.57 -10.10
N GLY A 136 8.58 12.40 -9.56
CA GLY A 136 9.46 11.26 -9.37
C GLY A 136 9.99 11.12 -7.94
N HIS A 137 9.82 9.94 -7.36
CA HIS A 137 10.30 9.66 -6.00
C HIS A 137 11.81 9.42 -5.96
N VAL A 138 12.43 9.86 -4.87
CA VAL A 138 13.78 9.41 -4.49
C VAL A 138 13.73 7.89 -4.27
N TYR A 139 14.73 7.14 -4.75
CA TYR A 139 14.71 5.67 -4.79
C TYR A 139 14.26 5.01 -3.47
N PHE A 140 14.76 5.47 -2.33
CA PHE A 140 14.40 4.92 -1.02
C PHE A 140 13.06 5.41 -0.46
N LEU A 141 12.45 6.45 -1.03
CA LEU A 141 11.09 6.92 -0.71
C LEU A 141 10.06 6.40 -1.70
N ARG A 142 10.50 5.77 -2.79
CA ARG A 142 9.63 5.34 -3.88
C ARG A 142 8.59 4.36 -3.42
N PHE A 143 8.95 3.34 -2.64
CA PHE A 143 7.96 2.37 -2.16
C PHE A 143 6.90 2.95 -1.21
N LEU A 144 7.04 4.18 -0.70
CA LEU A 144 6.07 4.76 0.25
C LEU A 144 4.74 5.19 -0.40
N TRP A 145 4.66 5.27 -1.72
CA TRP A 145 3.39 5.50 -2.40
C TRP A 145 2.42 4.32 -2.20
N THR A 146 2.92 3.07 -2.16
CA THR A 146 2.04 1.90 -1.93
C THR A 146 1.47 1.93 -0.52
N LEU A 147 2.26 2.39 0.46
CA LEU A 147 1.79 2.57 1.83
C LEU A 147 0.77 3.70 1.94
N SER A 148 0.95 4.79 1.19
CA SER A 148 -0.05 5.87 1.12
C SER A 148 -1.39 5.35 0.58
N VAL A 149 -1.36 4.56 -0.50
CA VAL A 149 -2.54 3.90 -1.06
C VAL A 149 -3.19 2.95 -0.04
N GLU A 150 -2.38 2.17 0.70
CA GLU A 150 -2.87 1.26 1.74
C GLU A 150 -3.57 2.01 2.88
N GLU A 151 -3.01 3.11 3.39
CA GLU A 151 -3.62 3.92 4.46
C GLU A 151 -4.91 4.62 3.99
N GLN A 152 -4.94 5.12 2.76
CA GLN A 152 -6.16 5.66 2.15
C GLN A 152 -7.25 4.58 2.06
N PHE A 153 -6.89 3.35 1.69
CA PHE A 153 -7.81 2.23 1.68
C PHE A 153 -8.32 1.87 3.08
N TYR A 154 -7.45 1.89 4.09
CA TYR A 154 -7.87 1.61 5.47
C TYR A 154 -8.95 2.59 5.95
N LEU A 155 -8.78 3.87 5.63
CA LEU A 155 -9.78 4.90 5.92
C LEU A 155 -11.09 4.62 5.17
N LEU A 156 -11.01 4.45 3.85
CA LEU A 156 -12.16 4.20 2.99
C LEU A 156 -12.93 2.95 3.43
N TRP A 157 -12.24 1.82 3.59
CA TRP A 157 -12.85 0.55 3.97
C TRP A 157 -13.35 0.55 5.41
N GLY A 158 -12.65 1.22 6.33
CA GLY A 158 -13.13 1.44 7.69
C GLY A 158 -14.48 2.18 7.70
N ILE A 159 -14.67 3.17 6.82
CA ILE A 159 -15.95 3.86 6.63
C ILE A 159 -16.99 2.91 6.05
N CYS A 160 -16.64 2.08 5.06
CA CYS A 160 -17.54 1.06 4.52
C CYS A 160 -18.02 0.08 5.61
N LEU A 161 -17.10 -0.40 6.45
CA LEU A 161 -17.38 -1.28 7.58
C LEU A 161 -18.17 -0.59 8.70
N LEU A 162 -18.13 0.74 8.80
CA LEU A 162 -18.90 1.48 9.79
C LEU A 162 -20.34 1.73 9.31
N LEU A 163 -20.50 2.20 8.07
CA LEU A 163 -21.78 2.72 7.56
C LEU A 163 -22.59 1.71 6.73
N PHE A 164 -21.92 0.77 6.05
CA PHE A 164 -22.54 -0.08 5.02
C PHE A 164 -22.41 -1.58 5.32
N GLN A 165 -22.38 -1.97 6.59
CA GLN A 165 -22.18 -3.35 7.04
C GLN A 165 -23.11 -4.39 6.37
N LYS A 166 -24.38 -4.02 6.13
CA LYS A 166 -25.38 -4.90 5.49
C LYS A 166 -25.30 -4.90 3.96
N ARG A 167 -24.48 -4.01 3.38
CA ARG A 167 -24.37 -3.76 1.93
C ARG A 167 -22.91 -3.77 1.48
N LEU A 168 -22.01 -4.46 2.19
CA LEU A 168 -20.59 -4.51 1.84
C LEU A 168 -20.35 -4.99 0.41
N MET A 169 -21.13 -5.96 -0.08
CA MET A 169 -21.04 -6.41 -1.48
C MET A 169 -21.35 -5.30 -2.50
N VAL A 170 -22.23 -4.35 -2.15
CA VAL A 170 -22.50 -3.18 -2.98
C VAL A 170 -21.28 -2.24 -2.96
N CYS A 171 -20.68 -2.02 -1.79
CA CYS A 171 -19.43 -1.25 -1.71
C CYS A 171 -18.32 -1.88 -2.55
N VAL A 172 -18.13 -3.20 -2.45
CA VAL A 172 -17.16 -3.95 -3.25
C VAL A 172 -17.43 -3.77 -4.75
N ALA A 173 -18.67 -3.98 -5.19
CA ALA A 173 -19.05 -3.82 -6.59
C ALA A 173 -18.81 -2.38 -7.11
N LEU A 174 -19.13 -1.37 -6.28
CA LEU A 174 -18.90 0.03 -6.63
C LEU A 174 -17.41 0.37 -6.71
N LEU A 175 -16.58 -0.14 -5.79
CA LEU A 175 -15.13 0.06 -5.82
C LEU A 175 -14.49 -0.62 -7.04
N ALA A 176 -14.90 -1.85 -7.35
CA ALA A 176 -14.44 -2.55 -8.54
C ALA A 176 -14.87 -1.82 -9.83
N ALA A 177 -16.13 -1.39 -9.92
CA ALA A 177 -16.63 -0.63 -11.06
C ALA A 177 -15.93 0.71 -11.22
N LEU A 178 -15.72 1.44 -10.13
CA LEU A 178 -14.99 2.71 -10.12
C LEU A 178 -13.55 2.52 -10.59
N SER A 179 -12.88 1.49 -10.09
CA SER A 179 -11.53 1.13 -10.49
C SER A 179 -11.44 0.83 -11.98
N PHE A 180 -12.35 -0.02 -12.48
CA PHE A 180 -12.40 -0.39 -13.88
C PHE A 180 -12.65 0.82 -14.78
N CYS A 181 -13.65 1.64 -14.47
CA CYS A 181 -13.97 2.86 -15.23
C CYS A 181 -12.80 3.85 -15.24
N TYR A 182 -12.14 4.05 -14.10
CA TYR A 182 -10.98 4.93 -14.01
C TYR A 182 -9.80 4.42 -14.83
N THR A 183 -9.47 3.13 -14.72
CA THR A 183 -8.36 2.52 -15.46
C THR A 183 -8.60 2.60 -16.96
N VAL A 184 -9.81 2.32 -17.45
CA VAL A 184 -10.17 2.49 -18.87
C VAL A 184 -10.03 3.95 -19.31
N TYR A 185 -10.55 4.89 -18.51
CA TYR A 185 -10.42 6.32 -18.78
C TYR A 185 -8.94 6.76 -18.84
N ALA A 186 -8.12 6.31 -17.90
CA ALA A 186 -6.72 6.70 -17.81
C ALA A 186 -5.88 6.15 -18.97
N ILE A 187 -6.11 4.88 -19.35
CA ILE A 187 -5.49 4.26 -20.53
C ILE A 187 -5.88 5.04 -21.80
N TYR A 188 -7.17 5.34 -21.97
CA TYR A 188 -7.66 6.06 -23.16
C TYR A 188 -7.06 7.47 -23.28
N ASN A 189 -6.92 8.19 -22.16
CA ASN A 189 -6.43 9.56 -22.13
C ASN A 189 -4.91 9.69 -21.89
N ASN A 190 -4.18 8.58 -21.85
CA ASN A 190 -2.74 8.54 -21.50
C ASN A 190 -2.43 9.28 -20.19
N VAL A 191 -3.31 9.18 -19.20
CA VAL A 191 -3.11 9.74 -17.86
C VAL A 191 -2.26 8.76 -17.05
N HIS A 192 -1.25 9.28 -16.33
CA HIS A 192 -0.47 8.48 -15.40
C HIS A 192 -1.38 7.88 -14.33
N HIS A 193 -1.49 6.55 -14.32
CA HIS A 193 -2.39 5.80 -13.44
C HIS A 193 -1.66 4.77 -12.56
N ASP A 194 -0.40 4.47 -12.85
CA ASP A 194 0.40 3.44 -12.16
C ASP A 194 0.52 3.66 -10.63
N PHE A 195 0.33 4.89 -10.15
CA PHE A 195 0.38 5.23 -8.72
C PHE A 195 -0.99 5.65 -8.17
N ASN A 196 -2.04 5.67 -8.99
CA ASN A 196 -3.32 6.21 -8.56
C ASN A 196 -4.08 5.19 -7.72
N THR A 197 -4.58 5.64 -6.57
CA THR A 197 -5.39 4.83 -5.65
C THR A 197 -6.60 4.19 -6.33
N LEU A 198 -7.22 4.89 -7.29
CA LEU A 198 -8.39 4.39 -8.01
C LEU A 198 -8.07 3.16 -8.85
N THR A 199 -6.86 3.04 -9.39
CA THR A 199 -6.41 1.87 -10.15
C THR A 199 -6.34 0.62 -9.27
N TYR A 200 -5.95 0.77 -8.01
CA TYR A 200 -5.79 -0.35 -7.07
C TYR A 200 -7.06 -0.72 -6.30
N LEU A 201 -8.15 0.06 -6.44
CA LEU A 201 -9.43 -0.27 -5.81
C LEU A 201 -9.99 -1.63 -6.23
N PHE A 202 -9.62 -2.13 -7.42
CA PHE A 202 -10.00 -3.47 -7.87
C PHE A 202 -9.37 -4.57 -7.02
N ASP A 203 -8.07 -4.49 -6.74
CA ASP A 203 -7.36 -5.45 -5.88
C ASP A 203 -7.97 -5.51 -4.49
N PHE A 204 -8.32 -4.34 -3.95
CA PHE A 204 -9.01 -4.23 -2.69
C PHE A 204 -10.44 -4.77 -2.72
N ALA A 205 -11.11 -4.73 -3.87
CA ALA A 205 -12.45 -5.29 -4.03
C ALA A 205 -12.42 -6.83 -4.15
N VAL A 206 -11.33 -7.39 -4.69
CA VAL A 206 -11.15 -8.85 -4.82
C VAL A 206 -10.86 -9.52 -3.48
N GLY A 207 -10.10 -8.87 -2.59
CA GLY A 207 -9.71 -9.43 -1.29
C GLY A 207 -10.77 -9.30 -0.19
#